data_AF-A0A9W7Y561-F1
#
_entry.id   AF-A0A9W7Y561-F1
#
_cell.length_a   1.000
_cell.length_b   1.000
_cell.length_c   1.000
_cell.angle_alpha   90.00
_cell.angle_beta   90.00
_cell.angle_gamma   90.00
#
_symmetry.space_group_name_H-M   'P 1'
#
loop_
_entity.id
_entity.type
_entity.pdbx_description
1 polymer ?
#
loop_
_entity_poly.entity_id
_entity_poly.type
_entity_poly.pdbx_seq_one_letter_code
_entity_poly.pdbx_strand_id
1 'polypeptide(L)'
;MSIIGVGIDILAVPRIEAIVRRGRAYTARFSRRILSGRELDHFQAVVARLSEAEQTRYLAARWCLKEALYKAAYPHQVLRWGDVSIAKIGPKPAAEVAWAPALAHAHAHISLAHDRDLVIGYAVIEGQP
;
A
#
# COMPACT_ATOMS: atom_id res chain seq x y z
N MET A 1 21.38 13.55 -5.14
CA MET A 1 20.07 12.88 -5.01
C MET A 1 19.00 13.93 -5.14
N SER A 2 18.06 13.74 -6.06
CA SER A 2 16.93 14.64 -6.27
C SER A 2 15.62 13.93 -5.97
N ILE A 3 14.63 14.68 -5.48
CA ILE A 3 13.27 14.16 -5.32
C ILE A 3 12.65 14.07 -6.72
N ILE A 4 12.24 12.86 -7.10
CA ILE A 4 11.51 12.60 -8.34
C ILE A 4 10.03 12.95 -8.15
N GLY A 5 9.47 12.60 -6.99
CA GLY A 5 8.09 12.92 -6.68
C GLY A 5 7.68 12.66 -5.25
N VAL A 6 6.56 13.26 -4.87
CA VAL A 6 5.94 13.15 -3.56
C VAL A 6 4.48 12.82 -3.75
N GLY A 7 3.94 11.97 -2.89
CA GLY A 7 2.54 11.59 -2.92
C GLY A 7 1.96 11.44 -1.53
N ILE A 8 0.71 11.84 -1.39
CA ILE A 8 -0.05 11.73 -0.15
C ILE A 8 -1.43 11.18 -0.46
N ASP A 9 -1.93 10.32 0.41
CA ASP A 9 -3.29 9.80 0.33
C ASP A 9 -3.91 9.77 1.72
N ILE A 10 -5.23 10.01 1.79
CA ILE A 10 -6.01 9.89 3.01
C ILE A 10 -7.21 8.99 2.76
N LEU A 11 -7.43 8.05 3.67
CA LEU A 11 -8.45 7.03 3.56
C LEU A 11 -9.32 7.02 4.81
N ALA A 12 -10.63 7.11 4.62
CA ALA A 12 -11.60 6.77 5.66
C ALA A 12 -11.68 5.24 5.81
N VAL A 13 -11.24 4.73 6.95
CA VAL A 13 -11.25 3.31 7.34
C VAL A 13 -12.63 2.65 7.15
N PRO A 14 -13.76 3.31 7.47
CA PRO A 14 -15.10 2.73 7.26
C PRO A 14 -15.37 2.29 5.82
N ARG A 15 -14.68 2.86 4.81
CA ARG A 15 -14.82 2.44 3.41
C ARG A 15 -14.30 1.03 3.18
N ILE A 16 -13.20 0.66 3.84
CA ILE A 16 -12.62 -0.69 3.77
C ILE A 16 -13.39 -1.62 4.68
N GLU A 17 -13.78 -1.15 5.87
CA GLU A 17 -14.60 -1.90 6.81
C GLU A 17 -15.91 -2.37 6.17
N ALA A 18 -16.58 -1.49 5.41
CA ALA A 18 -17.80 -1.82 4.69
C ALA A 18 -17.61 -2.94 3.64
N ILE A 19 -16.39 -3.14 3.12
CA ILE A 19 -16.07 -4.25 2.23
C ILE A 19 -15.86 -5.53 3.04
N VAL A 20 -15.11 -5.43 4.14
CA VAL A 20 -14.81 -6.58 5.02
C VAL A 20 -16.07 -7.15 5.66
N ARG A 21 -16.98 -6.28 6.15
CA ARG A 21 -18.25 -6.66 6.78
C ARG A 21 -19.24 -7.34 5.84
N ARG A 22 -19.06 -7.23 4.52
CA ARG A 22 -19.85 -8.00 3.52
C ARG A 22 -19.43 -9.47 3.47
N GLY A 23 -18.35 -9.84 4.16
CA GLY A 23 -17.93 -11.22 4.35
C GLY A 23 -16.76 -11.65 3.47
N ARG A 24 -16.30 -12.89 3.72
CA ARG A 24 -15.03 -13.43 3.22
C ARG A 24 -14.87 -13.36 1.70
N ALA A 25 -15.94 -13.58 0.94
CA ALA A 25 -15.89 -13.52 -0.53
C ALA A 25 -15.57 -12.11 -1.06
N TYR A 26 -16.10 -11.07 -0.42
CA TYR A 26 -15.85 -9.67 -0.78
C TYR A 26 -14.43 -9.26 -0.38
N THR A 27 -14.01 -9.62 0.84
CA THR A 27 -12.63 -9.41 1.31
C THR A 27 -11.63 -10.07 0.36
N ALA A 28 -11.87 -11.34 -0.03
CA ALA A 28 -10.98 -12.07 -0.93
C ALA A 28 -10.91 -11.46 -2.34
N ARG A 29 -12.04 -10.98 -2.88
CA ARG A 29 -12.06 -10.30 -4.18
C ARG A 29 -11.31 -8.97 -4.12
N PHE A 30 -11.48 -8.21 -3.05
CA PHE A 30 -10.80 -6.94 -2.85
C PHE A 30 -9.30 -7.11 -2.63
N SER A 31 -8.90 -8.04 -1.77
CA SER A 31 -7.48 -8.31 -1.51
C SER A 31 -6.75 -8.77 -2.77
N ARG A 32 -7.34 -9.66 -3.59
CA ARG A 32 -6.77 -10.05 -4.90
C ARG A 32 -6.57 -8.89 -5.87
N ARG A 33 -7.37 -7.82 -5.76
CA ARG A 33 -7.25 -6.65 -6.63
C ARG A 33 -6.10 -5.74 -6.22
N ILE A 34 -5.91 -5.54 -4.91
CA ILE A 34 -5.03 -4.47 -4.40
C ILE A 34 -3.68 -4.98 -3.89
N LEU A 35 -3.58 -6.24 -3.49
CA LEU A 35 -2.35 -6.83 -2.95
C LEU A 35 -1.46 -7.31 -4.09
N SER A 36 -0.15 -7.18 -3.93
CA SER A 36 0.81 -7.89 -4.80
C SER A 36 0.75 -9.40 -4.52
N GLY A 37 1.38 -10.21 -5.37
CA GLY A 37 1.43 -11.68 -5.14
C GLY A 37 1.95 -12.02 -3.74
N ARG A 38 3.09 -11.44 -3.36
CA ARG A 38 3.72 -11.65 -2.04
C ARG A 38 2.82 -11.23 -0.88
N GLU A 39 2.15 -10.09 -1.00
CA GLU A 39 1.21 -9.63 0.04
C GLU A 39 -0.04 -10.51 0.12
N LEU A 40 -0.55 -10.95 -1.04
CA LEU A 40 -1.72 -11.81 -1.11
C LEU A 40 -1.44 -13.17 -0.47
N ASP A 41 -0.30 -13.78 -0.77
CA ASP A 41 0.12 -15.06 -0.17
C ASP A 41 0.20 -14.94 1.36
N HIS A 42 0.86 -13.89 1.85
CA HIS A 42 0.93 -13.61 3.28
C HIS A 42 -0.47 -13.39 3.87
N PHE A 43 -1.31 -12.56 3.24
CA PHE A 43 -2.65 -12.25 3.73
C PHE A 43 -3.50 -13.52 3.81
N GLN A 44 -3.48 -14.36 2.77
CA GLN A 44 -4.22 -15.63 2.74
C GLN A 44 -3.77 -16.59 3.85
N ALA A 45 -2.47 -16.63 4.17
CA ALA A 45 -1.93 -17.46 5.24
C ALA A 45 -2.41 -17.06 6.65
N VAL A 46 -2.77 -15.78 6.85
CA VAL A 46 -3.13 -15.25 8.18
C VAL A 46 -4.59 -14.84 8.32
N VAL A 47 -5.31 -14.54 7.22
CA VAL A 47 -6.64 -13.91 7.23
C VAL A 47 -7.67 -14.66 8.07
N ALA A 48 -7.61 -16.00 8.09
CA ALA A 48 -8.52 -16.82 8.87
C ALA A 48 -8.38 -16.62 10.40
N ARG A 49 -7.23 -16.12 10.85
CA ARG A 49 -6.91 -15.83 12.27
C ARG A 49 -7.08 -14.35 12.62
N LEU A 50 -7.27 -13.48 11.63
CA LEU A 50 -7.44 -12.05 11.83
C LEU A 50 -8.90 -11.71 12.12
N SER A 51 -9.12 -10.85 13.11
CA SER A 51 -10.39 -10.14 13.28
C SER A 51 -10.72 -9.25 12.07
N GLU A 52 -12.00 -8.89 11.90
CA GLU A 52 -12.41 -7.97 10.82
C GLU A 52 -11.68 -6.61 10.91
N ALA A 53 -11.43 -6.13 12.13
CA ALA A 53 -10.66 -4.91 12.36
C ALA A 53 -9.21 -5.03 11.89
N GLU A 54 -8.55 -6.16 12.15
CA GLU A 54 -7.17 -6.41 11.68
C GLU A 54 -7.11 -6.56 10.16
N GLN A 55 -8.08 -7.26 9.55
CA GLN A 55 -8.20 -7.35 8.09
C GLN A 55 -8.41 -5.97 7.47
N THR A 56 -9.27 -5.15 8.08
CA THR A 56 -9.55 -3.78 7.65
C THR A 56 -8.28 -2.92 7.70
N ARG A 57 -7.57 -2.91 8.84
CA ARG A 57 -6.30 -2.15 8.98
C ARG A 57 -5.25 -2.62 7.99
N TYR A 58 -5.11 -3.94 7.79
CA TYR A 58 -4.17 -4.52 6.84
C TYR A 58 -4.41 -4.00 5.41
N LEU A 59 -5.67 -4.00 4.97
CA LEU A 59 -6.07 -3.58 3.62
C LEU A 59 -6.05 -2.06 3.47
N ALA A 60 -6.50 -1.32 4.49
CA ALA A 60 -6.51 0.14 4.50
C ALA A 60 -5.11 0.74 4.41
N ALA A 61 -4.15 0.20 5.17
CA ALA A 61 -2.75 0.65 5.10
C ALA A 61 -2.17 0.47 3.70
N ARG A 62 -2.43 -0.67 3.06
CA ARG A 62 -1.89 -0.98 1.73
C ARG A 62 -2.55 -0.18 0.62
N TRP A 63 -3.86 0.01 0.71
CA TRP A 63 -4.55 0.95 -0.18
C TRP A 63 -3.90 2.32 -0.12
N CYS A 64 -3.82 2.90 1.08
CA CYS A 64 -3.38 4.27 1.27
C CYS A 64 -1.91 4.49 0.86
N LEU A 65 -1.02 3.56 1.22
CA LEU A 65 0.40 3.65 0.84
C LEU A 65 0.62 3.47 -0.66
N LYS A 66 -0.13 2.56 -1.30
CA LYS A 66 0.00 2.32 -2.75
C LYS A 66 -0.56 3.49 -3.56
N GLU A 67 -1.65 4.12 -3.11
CA GLU A 67 -2.16 5.36 -3.72
C GLU A 67 -1.16 6.52 -3.55
N ALA A 68 -0.55 6.66 -2.37
CA ALA A 68 0.51 7.66 -2.16
C ALA A 68 1.72 7.41 -3.08
N LEU A 69 2.16 6.16 -3.23
CA LEU A 69 3.24 5.79 -4.15
C LEU A 69 2.87 6.03 -5.62
N TYR A 70 1.65 5.70 -6.03
CA TYR A 70 1.15 5.98 -7.37
C TYR A 70 1.26 7.48 -7.69
N LYS A 71 0.79 8.34 -6.76
CA LYS A 71 0.86 9.80 -6.92
C LYS A 71 2.30 10.32 -6.97
N ALA A 72 3.19 9.75 -6.15
CA ALA A 72 4.60 10.11 -6.17
C ALA A 72 5.29 9.70 -7.49
N ALA A 73 4.91 8.56 -8.06
CA ALA A 73 5.54 8.02 -9.27
C ALA A 73 4.99 8.65 -10.56
N TYR A 74 3.75 9.12 -10.57
CA TYR A 74 3.14 9.75 -11.74
C TYR A 74 3.71 11.17 -11.99
N PRO A 75 4.01 11.57 -13.25
CA PRO A 75 3.81 10.81 -14.49
C PRO A 75 5.00 9.93 -14.91
N HIS A 76 6.10 9.91 -14.15
CA HIS A 76 7.33 9.18 -14.49
C HIS A 76 7.11 7.67 -14.66
N GLN A 77 6.22 7.07 -13.86
CA GLN A 77 5.72 5.71 -14.04
C GLN A 77 4.28 5.59 -13.52
N VAL A 78 3.43 4.92 -14.31
CA VAL A 78 2.06 4.58 -13.92
C VAL A 78 2.07 3.22 -13.21
N LEU A 79 2.15 3.23 -11.88
CA LEU A 79 2.18 2.01 -11.07
C LEU A 79 0.83 1.29 -11.07
N ARG A 80 0.84 -0.04 -11.16
CA ARG A 80 -0.29 -0.92 -10.90
C ARG A 80 -0.21 -1.49 -9.48
N TRP A 81 -1.32 -1.99 -8.96
CA TRP A 81 -1.39 -2.59 -7.62
C TRP A 81 -0.34 -3.68 -7.37
N GLY A 82 -0.09 -4.52 -8.38
CA GLY A 82 0.88 -5.62 -8.31
C GLY A 82 2.35 -5.18 -8.37
N ASP A 83 2.62 -3.95 -8.86
CA ASP A 83 3.98 -3.43 -9.01
C ASP A 83 4.58 -2.97 -7.67
N VAL A 84 3.74 -2.87 -6.63
CA VAL A 84 4.13 -2.40 -5.30
C VAL A 84 3.84 -3.47 -4.26
N SER A 85 4.84 -3.82 -3.46
CA SER A 85 4.68 -4.66 -2.26
C SER A 85 5.04 -3.87 -1.01
N ILE A 86 4.15 -3.85 -0.02
CA ILE A 86 4.42 -3.22 1.27
C ILE A 86 4.89 -4.27 2.28
N ALA A 87 6.12 -4.10 2.75
CA ALA A 87 6.73 -4.90 3.80
C ALA A 87 6.88 -4.11 5.10
N LYS A 88 7.25 -4.80 6.18
CA LYS A 88 7.70 -4.17 7.43
C LYS A 88 9.16 -4.52 7.68
N ILE A 89 9.97 -3.49 7.92
CA ILE A 89 11.34 -3.62 8.43
C ILE A 89 11.31 -3.16 9.88
N GLY A 90 11.19 -4.12 10.81
CA GLY A 90 10.87 -3.82 12.21
C GLY A 90 9.51 -3.11 12.33
N PRO A 91 9.42 -1.93 12.99
CA PRO A 91 8.19 -1.15 13.05
C PRO A 91 7.93 -0.31 11.79
N LYS A 92 8.92 -0.11 10.91
CA LYS A 92 8.85 0.83 9.78
C LYS A 92 8.26 0.15 8.53
N PRO A 93 7.28 0.76 7.84
CA PRO A 93 6.83 0.27 6.53
C PRO A 93 7.90 0.54 5.46
N ALA A 94 8.08 -0.41 4.55
CA ALA A 94 8.97 -0.30 3.38
C ALA A 94 8.22 -0.71 2.12
N ALA A 95 8.55 -0.07 0.99
CA ALA A 95 8.01 -0.42 -0.31
C ALA A 95 9.07 -1.07 -1.20
N GLU A 96 8.74 -2.24 -1.73
CA GLU A 96 9.43 -2.82 -2.88
C GLU A 96 8.60 -2.46 -4.12
N VAL A 97 9.21 -1.74 -5.07
CA VAL A 97 8.54 -1.24 -6.27
C VAL A 97 9.21 -1.81 -7.52
N ALA A 98 8.43 -2.34 -8.45
CA ALA A 98 8.87 -2.76 -9.77
C ALA A 98 9.07 -1.53 -10.67
N TRP A 99 10.21 -0.88 -10.54
CA TRP A 99 10.54 0.31 -11.32
C TRP A 99 10.76 0.00 -12.80
N ALA A 100 10.34 0.91 -13.66
CA ALA A 100 10.73 0.94 -15.06
C ALA A 100 12.24 1.20 -15.19
N PRO A 101 12.89 0.81 -16.30
CA PRO A 101 14.33 0.98 -16.48
C PRO A 101 14.84 2.41 -16.22
N ALA A 102 14.07 3.43 -16.61
CA ALA A 102 14.42 4.84 -16.37
C ALA A 102 14.46 5.23 -14.87
N LEU A 103 13.82 4.44 -14.00
CA LEU A 103 13.76 4.62 -12.56
C LEU A 103 14.46 3.46 -11.82
N ALA A 104 15.33 2.70 -12.48
CA ALA A 104 15.94 1.49 -11.90
C ALA A 104 16.70 1.74 -10.59
N HIS A 105 17.18 2.97 -10.38
CA HIS A 105 17.90 3.38 -9.17
C HIS A 105 17.06 4.24 -8.22
N ALA A 106 15.76 4.36 -8.47
CA ALA A 106 14.86 5.12 -7.62
C ALA A 106 14.60 4.37 -6.31
N HIS A 107 14.47 5.13 -5.22
CA HIS A 107 14.14 4.58 -3.91
C HIS A 107 12.89 5.24 -3.35
N ALA A 108 11.98 4.44 -2.79
CA ALA A 108 10.75 4.91 -2.19
C ALA A 108 10.84 4.92 -0.66
N HIS A 109 10.61 6.09 -0.08
CA HIS A 109 10.42 6.26 1.36
C HIS A 109 8.94 6.41 1.64
N ILE A 110 8.40 5.61 2.54
CA ILE A 110 6.98 5.64 2.89
C ILE A 110 6.77 5.81 4.39
N SER A 111 5.65 6.44 4.73
CA SER A 111 5.18 6.57 6.09
C SER A 111 3.66 6.40 6.14
N LEU A 112 3.18 5.85 7.25
CA LEU A 112 1.77 5.67 7.53
C LEU A 112 1.47 6.27 8.90
N ALA A 113 0.43 7.09 8.98
CA ALA A 113 -0.17 7.47 10.26
C ALA A 113 -1.66 7.12 10.24
N HIS A 114 -2.23 6.93 11.42
CA HIS A 114 -3.66 6.70 11.55
C HIS A 114 -4.17 7.39 12.83
N ASP A 115 -5.37 7.93 12.76
CA ASP A 115 -6.09 8.44 13.91
C ASP A 115 -7.59 8.16 13.72
N ARG A 116 -8.22 7.57 14.76
CA ARG A 116 -9.60 7.10 14.72
C ARG A 116 -9.91 6.32 13.43
N ASP A 117 -10.73 6.91 12.57
CA ASP A 117 -11.27 6.33 11.35
C ASP A 117 -10.54 6.81 10.09
N LEU A 118 -9.39 7.46 10.25
CA LEU A 118 -8.57 7.97 9.16
C LEU A 118 -7.20 7.31 9.16
N VAL A 119 -6.74 7.01 7.95
CA VAL A 119 -5.38 6.58 7.66
C VAL A 119 -4.80 7.52 6.64
N ILE A 120 -3.56 7.96 6.84
CA ILE A 120 -2.82 8.79 5.89
C ILE A 120 -1.53 8.08 5.49
N GLY A 121 -1.29 8.02 4.19
CA GLY A 121 -0.09 7.46 3.58
C GLY A 121 0.71 8.59 2.94
N TYR A 122 2.02 8.57 3.15
CA TYR A 122 2.95 9.51 2.55
C TYR A 122 4.07 8.76 1.84
N ALA A 123 4.46 9.22 0.66
CA ALA A 123 5.51 8.64 -0.15
C ALA A 123 6.44 9.73 -0.73
N VAL A 124 7.74 9.46 -0.71
CA VAL A 124 8.76 10.24 -1.41
C VAL A 124 9.57 9.28 -2.26
N ILE A 125 9.77 9.62 -3.53
CA ILE A 125 10.66 8.89 -4.42
C ILE A 125 11.87 9.77 -4.70
N GLU A 126 13.05 9.24 -4.44
CA GLU A 126 14.33 9.89 -4.76
C GLU A 126 15.05 9.14 -5.88
N GLY A 127 15.74 9.89 -6.73
CA GLY A 127 16.68 9.35 -7.72
C GLY A 127 18.11 9.39 -7.24
N GLN A 128 19.02 8.77 -8.00
CA GLN A 128 20.46 8.94 -7.82
C GLN A 128 20.85 10.42 -7.91
N PRO A 129 22.03 10.81 -7.36
CA PRO A 129 22.69 12.05 -7.77
C PRO A 129 22.82 12.18 -9.29
#